data_AF-L8G3V6-F1
#
_entry.id   AF-L8G3V6-F1
#
_cell.length_a   1.000
_cell.length_b   1.000
_cell.length_c   1.000
_cell.angle_alpha   90.00
_cell.angle_beta   90.00
_cell.angle_gamma   90.00
#
_symmetry.space_group_name_H-M   'P 1'
#
loop_
_entity.id
_entity.type
_entity.pdbx_description
1 polymer ?
#
loop_
_entity_poly.entity_id
_entity_poly.type
_entity_poly.pdbx_seq_one_letter_code
_entity_poly.pdbx_strand_id
1 'polypeptide(L)'
;MVCRSSSATGGFVDKNGSDCKNGGSSVLLESHGTVYGPGGQGVFTDSSLGLVLYYHYANTNVGLGDGAYLFGWNKVNWSNGWPSV
;
A
#
# COMPACT_ATOMS: atom_id res chain seq x y z
N MET A 1 -1.75 -3.57 -1.81
CA MET A 1 -2.61 -3.58 -3.01
C MET A 1 -3.44 -2.30 -3.07
N VAL A 2 -3.84 -1.86 -4.27
CA VAL A 2 -4.69 -0.68 -4.51
C VAL A 2 -5.65 -0.88 -5.67
N CYS A 3 -6.76 -0.14 -5.63
CA CYS A 3 -7.73 0.05 -6.70
C CYS A 3 -8.17 1.51 -6.70
N ARG A 4 -8.74 2.00 -7.81
CA ARG A 4 -9.27 3.37 -7.92
C ARG A 4 -10.67 3.39 -8.51
N SER A 5 -11.43 4.41 -8.18
CA SER A 5 -12.74 4.70 -8.78
C SER A 5 -12.96 6.21 -8.88
N SER A 6 -13.81 6.62 -9.82
CA SER A 6 -14.37 7.98 -9.89
C SER A 6 -15.57 8.19 -8.93
N SER A 7 -16.05 7.14 -8.27
CA SER A 7 -17.09 7.18 -7.25
C SER A 7 -16.57 6.63 -5.92
N ALA A 8 -16.92 7.29 -4.82
CA ALA A 8 -16.51 6.87 -3.49
C ALA A 8 -17.05 5.49 -3.08
N THR A 9 -18.15 5.02 -3.69
CA THR A 9 -18.91 3.85 -3.21
C THR A 9 -18.86 2.63 -4.11
N GLY A 10 -18.22 2.69 -5.28
CA GLY A 10 -18.21 1.54 -6.20
C GLY A 10 -17.42 1.80 -7.47
N GLY A 11 -17.33 0.80 -8.35
CA GLY A 11 -16.60 0.90 -9.62
C GLY A 11 -15.08 0.88 -9.46
N PHE A 12 -14.57 0.28 -8.37
CA PHE A 12 -13.14 0.18 -8.13
C PHE A 12 -12.50 -0.84 -9.07
N VAL A 13 -11.53 -0.38 -9.84
CA VAL A 13 -10.75 -1.22 -10.76
C VAL A 13 -9.25 -1.09 -10.47
N ASP A 14 -8.49 -2.09 -10.89
CA ASP A 14 -7.03 -2.07 -10.86
C ASP A 14 -6.44 -1.33 -12.09
N LYS A 15 -5.10 -1.31 -12.17
CA LYS A 15 -4.36 -0.63 -13.25
C LYS A 15 -4.64 -1.19 -14.64
N ASN A 16 -5.09 -2.44 -14.74
CA ASN A 16 -5.45 -3.11 -15.99
C ASN A 16 -6.95 -3.03 -16.27
N GLY A 17 -7.73 -2.38 -15.40
CA GLY A 17 -9.17 -2.25 -15.53
C GLY A 17 -9.98 -3.43 -14.98
N SER A 18 -9.36 -4.36 -14.27
CA SER A 18 -10.08 -5.49 -13.66
C SER A 18 -10.88 -5.05 -12.44
N ASP A 19 -12.10 -5.56 -12.30
CA ASP A 19 -12.96 -5.28 -11.14
C ASP A 19 -12.36 -5.86 -9.86
N CYS A 20 -12.18 -5.00 -8.86
CA CYS A 20 -11.58 -5.39 -7.58
C CYS A 20 -12.50 -6.25 -6.70
N LYS A 21 -13.79 -6.35 -7.02
CA LYS A 21 -14.68 -7.36 -6.41
C LYS A 21 -14.45 -8.76 -6.96
N ASN A 22 -13.84 -8.87 -8.15
CA ASN A 22 -13.58 -10.11 -8.87
C ASN A 22 -12.08 -10.44 -8.92
N GLY A 23 -11.32 -10.04 -7.88
CA GLY A 23 -9.89 -10.33 -7.75
C GLY A 23 -8.95 -9.33 -8.43
N GLY A 24 -9.48 -8.30 -9.10
CA GLY A 24 -8.67 -7.20 -9.61
C GLY A 24 -7.91 -6.49 -8.50
N SER A 25 -6.63 -6.24 -8.69
CA SER A 25 -5.82 -5.46 -7.75
C SER A 25 -4.47 -5.08 -8.36
N SER A 26 -3.93 -3.93 -7.98
CA SER A 26 -2.56 -3.55 -8.33
C SER A 26 -1.68 -3.54 -7.10
N VAL A 27 -0.48 -4.12 -7.21
CA VAL A 27 0.53 -4.07 -6.15
C VAL A 27 1.00 -2.62 -5.99
N LEU A 28 1.05 -2.15 -4.74
CA LEU A 28 1.66 -0.86 -4.39
C LEU A 28 2.98 -1.09 -3.65
N LEU A 29 2.97 -1.97 -2.66
CA LEU A 29 4.14 -2.37 -1.92
C LEU A 29 4.06 -3.88 -1.68
N GLU A 30 5.11 -4.58 -2.10
CA GLU A 30 5.31 -6.01 -1.84
C GLU A 30 6.50 -6.20 -0.89
N SER A 31 6.68 -7.44 -0.41
CA SER A 31 7.87 -7.80 0.34
C SER A 31 9.14 -7.54 -0.49
N HIS A 32 10.15 -6.96 0.13
CA HIS A 32 11.43 -6.65 -0.52
C HIS A 32 12.54 -6.59 0.53
N GLY A 33 13.73 -7.08 0.19
CA GLY A 33 14.84 -7.16 1.14
C GLY A 33 14.43 -7.85 2.44
N THR A 34 14.52 -7.14 3.56
CA THR A 34 14.12 -7.65 4.89
C THR A 34 12.70 -7.27 5.29
N VAL A 35 11.99 -6.48 4.48
CA VAL A 35 10.60 -6.09 4.71
C VAL A 35 9.70 -7.22 4.22
N TYR A 36 9.07 -7.93 5.16
CA TYR A 36 8.18 -9.04 4.87
C TYR A 36 6.74 -8.73 5.25
N GLY A 37 5.82 -8.99 4.32
CA GLY A 37 4.38 -8.84 4.53
C GLY A 37 3.95 -7.42 4.95
N PRO A 38 4.38 -6.34 4.29
CA PRO A 38 3.90 -5.01 4.62
C PRO A 38 2.38 -4.93 4.41
N GLY A 39 1.66 -4.47 5.44
CA GLY A 39 0.20 -4.49 5.46
C GLY A 39 -0.41 -3.66 6.59
N GLY A 40 -1.73 -3.77 6.76
CA GLY A 40 -2.50 -2.97 7.72
C GLY A 40 -2.37 -1.47 7.47
N GLN A 41 -2.22 -1.11 6.20
CA GLN A 41 -1.81 0.23 5.79
C GLN A 41 -2.92 1.26 5.93
N GLY A 42 -2.50 2.50 6.16
CA GLY A 42 -3.32 3.70 5.97
C GLY A 42 -2.57 4.76 5.18
N VAL A 43 -3.27 5.83 4.82
CA VAL A 43 -2.69 6.98 4.13
C VAL A 43 -3.08 8.25 4.87
N PHE A 44 -2.14 9.15 5.08
CA PHE A 44 -2.40 10.49 5.61
C PHE A 44 -1.70 11.55 4.77
N THR A 45 -2.15 12.80 4.92
CA THR A 45 -1.51 13.96 4.27
C THR A 45 -0.57 14.62 5.27
N ASP A 46 0.73 14.53 5.01
CA ASP A 46 1.78 15.25 5.72
C ASP A 46 1.96 16.65 5.11
N SER A 47 2.25 17.64 5.94
CA SER A 47 2.39 19.04 5.50
C SER A 47 3.65 19.32 4.67
N SER A 48 4.68 18.48 4.77
CA SER A 48 5.96 18.64 4.08
C SER A 48 6.17 17.61 2.97
N LEU A 49 5.70 16.37 3.17
CA LEU A 49 5.92 15.26 2.25
C LEU A 49 4.77 15.07 1.25
N GLY A 50 3.57 15.55 1.57
CA GLY A 50 2.34 15.23 0.84
C GLY A 50 1.73 13.92 1.35
N LEU A 51 1.16 13.09 0.46
CA LEU A 51 0.59 11.81 0.87
C LEU A 51 1.68 10.83 1.32
N VAL A 52 1.48 10.22 2.48
CA VAL A 52 2.36 9.21 3.07
C VAL A 52 1.57 7.93 3.31
N LEU A 53 2.09 6.82 2.81
CA LEU A 53 1.63 5.48 3.14
C LEU A 53 2.34 5.04 4.41
N TYR A 54 1.59 4.60 5.43
CA TYR A 54 2.16 3.97 6.62
C TYR A 54 1.59 2.56 6.79
N TYR A 55 2.38 1.66 7.36
CA TYR A 55 2.05 0.23 7.46
C TYR A 55 2.85 -0.44 8.57
N HIS A 56 2.44 -1.65 8.95
CA HIS A 56 3.29 -2.56 9.72
C HIS A 56 3.95 -3.59 8.82
N TYR A 57 5.10 -4.11 9.21
CA TYR A 57 5.78 -5.20 8.51
C TYR A 57 6.62 -6.05 9.47
N ALA A 58 6.90 -7.29 9.11
CA ALA A 58 7.87 -8.10 9.82
C ALA A 58 9.26 -7.88 9.21
N ASN A 59 10.27 -7.60 10.04
CA ASN A 59 11.65 -7.59 9.59
C ASN A 59 12.24 -9.00 9.74
N THR A 60 12.64 -9.63 8.64
CA THR A 60 13.14 -11.03 8.65
C THR A 60 14.41 -11.22 9.47
N ASN A 61 15.16 -10.15 9.78
CA ASN A 61 16.32 -10.20 10.68
C ASN A 61 15.97 -10.00 12.16
N VAL A 62 14.73 -9.61 12.48
CA VAL A 62 14.26 -9.38 13.85
C VAL A 62 13.36 -10.54 14.30
N GLY A 63 12.33 -10.84 13.50
CA GLY A 63 11.39 -11.91 13.80
C GLY A 63 10.06 -11.74 13.07
N LEU A 64 9.29 -12.82 13.03
CA LEU A 64 7.96 -12.88 12.40
C LEU A 64 6.80 -12.93 13.40
N GLY A 65 7.08 -12.96 14.71
CA GLY A 65 6.05 -12.96 15.75
C GLY A 65 5.41 -11.59 15.92
N ASP A 66 4.18 -11.56 16.40
CA ASP A 66 3.35 -10.35 16.51
C ASP A 66 4.08 -9.17 17.21
N GLY A 67 4.84 -9.47 18.29
CA GLY A 67 5.61 -8.46 19.03
C GLY A 67 6.86 -7.93 18.32
N ALA A 68 7.23 -8.49 17.16
CA ALA A 68 8.39 -8.09 16.36
C ALA A 68 8.03 -7.22 15.14
N TYR A 69 6.74 -6.96 14.90
CA TYR A 69 6.31 -6.10 13.81
C TYR A 69 6.79 -4.67 14.03
N LEU A 70 7.31 -4.09 12.96
CA LEU A 70 7.85 -2.73 12.93
C LEU A 70 6.94 -1.81 12.13
N PHE A 71 7.06 -0.52 12.41
CA PHE A 71 6.37 0.54 11.67
C PHE A 71 7.21 0.97 10.47
N GLY A 72 6.58 1.05 9.30
CA GLY A 72 7.19 1.54 8.06
C GLY A 72 6.34 2.63 7.42
N TRP A 73 6.98 3.50 6.63
CA TRP A 73 6.29 4.52 5.85
C TRP A 73 7.04 4.85 4.57
N ASN A 74 6.31 5.28 3.54
CA ASN A 74 6.87 5.79 2.29
C ASN A 74 6.08 7.01 1.81
N LYS A 75 6.75 7.97 1.19
CA LYS A 75 6.08 9.04 0.44
C LYS A 75 5.40 8.43 -0.79
N VAL A 76 4.14 8.79 -1.01
CA VAL A 76 3.38 8.35 -2.18
C VAL A 76 3.66 9.29 -3.35
N ASN A 77 4.11 8.73 -4.46
CA ASN A 77 4.28 9.42 -5.73
C ASN A 77 3.14 9.03 -6.69
N TRP A 78 2.90 9.85 -7.71
CA TRP A 78 1.81 9.63 -8.66
C TRP A 78 2.29 9.73 -10.10
N SER A 79 1.89 8.78 -10.92
CA SER A 79 2.10 8.82 -12.37
C SER A 79 0.90 8.21 -13.09
N ASN A 80 0.38 8.91 -14.10
CA ASN A 80 -0.79 8.49 -14.88
C ASN A 80 -2.01 8.09 -14.02
N GLY A 81 -2.18 8.78 -12.88
CA GLY A 81 -3.25 8.55 -11.92
C GLY A 81 -3.13 7.26 -11.10
N TRP A 82 -1.93 6.68 -10.99
CA TRP A 82 -1.64 5.51 -10.15
C TRP A 82 -0.53 5.83 -9.13
N PRO A 83 -0.67 5.38 -7.87
CA PRO A 83 0.34 5.60 -6.86
C PRO A 83 1.53 4.65 -7.01
N SER A 84 2.69 5.10 -6.55
CA SER A 84 3.89 4.27 -6.29
C SER A 84 4.57 4.71 -4.99
N VAL A 85 5.38 3.83 -4.43
CA VAL A 85 6.24 4.07 -3.26
C VAL A 85 7.64 3.57 -3.53
#